data_AF-A0A494XHI8-F1
#
_entry.id   AF-A0A494XHI8-F1
#
_cell.length_a   1.000
_cell.length_b   1.000
_cell.length_c   1.000
_cell.angle_alpha   90.00
_cell.angle_beta   90.00
_cell.angle_gamma   90.00
#
_symmetry.space_group_name_H-M   'P 1'
#
loop_
_entity.id
_entity.type
_entity.pdbx_description
1 polymer ?
#
loop_
_entity_poly.entity_id
_entity_poly.type
_entity_poly.pdbx_seq_one_letter_code
_entity_poly.pdbx_strand_id
1 'polypeptide(L)'
;MRRVAWSLGFGVIGCVSLIAWAAIDTHLCGVFAKLCTPRTGECGGGLDACPATAHTVADLVIYLLLPPIVFCVLGYAISKGRPKASTVARYILIAVSLHWFLAFLGVRLFHV
;
A
#
# COMPACT_ATOMS: atom_id res chain seq x y z
N MET A 1 8.30 -25.39 3.22
CA MET A 1 6.98 -25.06 3.79
C MET A 1 7.00 -23.82 4.69
N ARG A 2 7.84 -23.74 5.75
CA ARG A 2 7.90 -22.56 6.64
C ARG A 2 8.06 -21.21 5.92
N ARG A 3 8.98 -21.11 4.95
CA ARG A 3 9.22 -19.85 4.23
C ARG A 3 8.01 -19.36 3.43
N VAL A 4 7.31 -20.29 2.79
CA VAL A 4 6.10 -20.02 2.00
C VAL A 4 4.97 -19.56 2.93
N ALA A 5 4.77 -20.23 4.06
CA ALA A 5 3.76 -19.83 5.05
C ALA A 5 4.01 -18.41 5.61
N TRP A 6 5.26 -18.07 5.91
CA TRP A 6 5.62 -16.72 6.37
C TRP A 6 5.44 -15.66 5.28
N SER A 7 5.85 -15.97 4.05
CA SER A 7 5.64 -15.10 2.90
C SER A 7 4.15 -14.82 2.68
N LEU A 8 3.31 -15.86 2.62
CA LEU A 8 1.87 -15.73 2.45
C LEU A 8 1.22 -14.97 3.61
N GLY A 9 1.60 -15.29 4.86
CA GLY A 9 1.07 -14.60 6.04
C GLY A 9 1.38 -13.11 6.03
N PHE A 10 2.59 -12.71 5.65
CA PHE A 10 2.93 -11.30 5.47
C PHE A 10 2.21 -10.69 4.27
N GLY A 11 2.06 -11.41 3.15
CA GLY A 11 1.29 -10.94 2.00
C GLY A 11 -0.15 -10.58 2.38
N VAL A 12 -0.81 -11.42 3.19
CA VAL A 12 -2.15 -11.14 3.75
C VAL A 12 -2.13 -9.86 4.60
N ILE A 13 -1.11 -9.67 5.45
CA ILE A 13 -0.95 -8.42 6.23
C ILE A 13 -0.77 -7.22 5.30
N GLY A 14 -0.04 -7.36 4.20
CA GLY A 14 0.11 -6.34 3.16
C GLY A 14 -1.23 -5.96 2.53
N CYS A 15 -2.06 -6.95 2.16
CA CYS A 15 -3.41 -6.70 1.65
C CYS A 15 -4.29 -5.98 2.66
N VAL A 16 -4.28 -6.41 3.93
CA VAL A 16 -5.02 -5.74 5.00
C VAL A 16 -4.53 -4.30 5.21
N SER A 17 -3.22 -4.07 5.16
CA SER A 17 -2.62 -2.74 5.27
C SER A 17 -3.03 -1.82 4.12
N LEU A 18 -3.15 -2.35 2.89
CA LEU A 18 -3.64 -1.63 1.71
C LEU A 18 -5.11 -1.26 1.83
N ILE A 19 -5.97 -2.21 2.23
CA ILE A 19 -7.41 -1.94 2.42
C ILE A 19 -7.60 -0.91 3.53
N ALA A 20 -6.88 -1.05 4.65
CA ALA A 20 -6.92 -0.09 5.74
C ALA A 20 -6.45 1.30 5.29
N TRP A 21 -5.40 1.38 4.49
CA TRP A 21 -4.96 2.65 3.91
C TRP A 21 -6.05 3.28 3.03
N ALA A 22 -6.67 2.52 2.12
CA ALA A 22 -7.74 3.02 1.26
C ALA A 22 -8.95 3.55 2.06
N ALA A 23 -9.30 2.87 3.16
CA ALA A 23 -10.35 3.34 4.07
C ALA A 23 -9.96 4.63 4.81
N ILE A 24 -8.70 4.76 5.26
CA ILE A 24 -8.19 5.99 5.87
C ILE A 24 -8.19 7.13 4.86
N ASP A 25 -7.72 6.86 3.64
CA ASP A 25 -7.60 7.85 2.58
C ASP A 25 -8.97 8.40 2.16
N THR A 26 -9.95 7.52 1.94
CA THR A 26 -11.33 7.92 1.64
C THR A 26 -11.95 8.76 2.76
N HIS A 27 -11.73 8.40 4.03
CA HIS A 27 -12.19 9.18 5.17
C HIS A 27 -11.49 10.55 5.25
N LEU A 28 -10.17 10.61 5.04
CA LEU A 28 -9.42 11.86 4.99
C LEU A 28 -9.94 12.78 3.88
N CYS A 29 -10.25 12.24 2.71
CA CYS A 29 -10.84 13.01 1.61
C CYS A 29 -12.24 13.53 1.92
N GLY A 30 -13.05 12.74 2.65
CA GLY A 30 -14.37 13.17 3.10
C GLY A 30 -14.31 14.34 4.09
N VAL A 31 -13.34 14.34 5.00
CA VAL A 31 -13.16 15.41 6.00
C VAL A 31 -12.43 16.62 5.41
N PHE A 32 -11.45 16.38 4.55
CA PHE A 32 -10.57 17.40 3.99
C PHE A 32 -10.61 17.40 2.45
N ALA A 33 -11.74 17.82 1.88
CA ALA A 33 -11.95 17.84 0.43
C ALA A 33 -10.82 18.55 -0.36
N LYS A 34 -10.19 19.58 0.22
CA LYS A 34 -9.07 20.31 -0.40
C LYS A 34 -7.80 19.47 -0.59
N LEU A 35 -7.57 18.46 0.24
CA LEU A 35 -6.41 17.55 0.12
C LEU A 35 -6.57 16.54 -1.01
N CYS A 36 -7.81 16.29 -1.44
CA CYS A 36 -8.14 15.31 -2.47
C CYS A 36 -8.77 15.95 -3.70
N THR A 37 -8.70 17.29 -3.80
CA THR A 37 -9.16 17.96 -5.00
C THR A 37 -8.13 17.68 -6.10
N PRO A 38 -8.51 16.98 -7.17
CA PRO A 38 -7.64 16.74 -8.31
C PRO A 38 -7.17 18.06 -8.92
N ARG A 39 -5.96 18.11 -9.47
CA ARG A 39 -5.57 19.27 -10.28
C ARG A 39 -6.39 19.31 -11.58
N THR A 40 -6.48 20.50 -12.15
CA THR A 40 -7.01 20.70 -13.49
C THR A 40 -6.23 19.84 -14.49
N GLY A 41 -6.90 18.86 -15.09
CA GLY A 41 -6.28 17.90 -16.02
C GLY A 41 -5.97 16.52 -15.43
N GLU A 42 -6.08 16.35 -14.11
CA GLU A 42 -5.99 15.04 -13.44
C GLU A 42 -7.38 14.42 -13.26
N CYS A 43 -7.43 13.09 -13.22
CA CYS A 43 -8.69 12.35 -13.12
C CYS A 43 -9.29 12.48 -11.72
N GLY A 44 -10.30 13.34 -11.63
CA GLY A 44 -10.88 13.81 -10.40
C GLY A 44 -11.95 12.97 -9.72
N GLY A 45 -12.39 11.90 -10.37
CA GLY A 45 -13.56 11.13 -9.94
C GLY A 45 -13.25 9.67 -9.62
N GLY A 46 -11.97 9.32 -9.45
CA GLY A 46 -11.52 7.92 -9.37
C GLY A 46 -11.19 7.33 -10.73
N LEU A 47 -10.81 6.04 -10.73
CA LEU A 47 -10.37 5.28 -11.91
C LEU A 47 -11.38 5.30 -13.07
N ASP A 48 -12.68 5.40 -12.75
CA ASP A 48 -13.77 5.38 -13.74
C ASP A 48 -13.88 6.68 -14.54
N ALA A 49 -13.31 7.78 -14.03
CA ALA A 49 -13.29 9.08 -14.71
C ALA A 49 -12.08 9.24 -15.64
N CYS A 50 -11.18 8.25 -15.66
CA CYS A 50 -9.88 8.35 -16.30
C CYS A 50 -9.82 7.53 -17.59
N PRO A 51 -9.22 8.03 -18.68
CA PRO A 51 -9.01 7.22 -19.86
C PRO A 51 -8.13 6.02 -19.51
N ALA A 52 -8.64 4.81 -19.73
CA ALA A 52 -7.93 3.55 -19.49
C ALA A 52 -6.76 3.40 -20.48
N THR A 53 -5.64 4.03 -20.16
CA THR A 53 -4.39 3.93 -20.89
C THR A 53 -3.50 2.85 -20.27
N ALA A 54 -2.56 2.31 -21.04
CA ALA A 54 -1.58 1.35 -20.53
C ALA A 54 -0.81 1.86 -19.30
N HIS A 55 -0.53 3.18 -19.24
CA HIS A 55 0.10 3.82 -18.09
C HIS A 55 -0.80 3.79 -16.85
N THR A 56 -2.05 4.25 -16.96
CA THR A 56 -2.99 4.24 -15.81
C THR A 56 -3.26 2.84 -15.27
N VAL A 57 -3.28 1.81 -16.13
CA VAL A 57 -3.43 0.41 -15.70
C VAL A 57 -2.16 -0.09 -15.02
N ALA A 58 -0.98 0.25 -15.54
CA ALA A 58 0.29 -0.11 -14.92
C ALA A 58 0.43 0.52 -13.52
N ASP A 59 0.10 1.79 -13.38
CA ASP A 59 0.15 2.50 -12.09
C ASP A 59 -0.82 1.87 -11.09
N LEU A 60 -2.04 1.53 -11.50
CA LEU A 60 -3.00 0.81 -10.66
C LEU A 60 -2.46 -0.54 -10.20
N VAL A 61 -1.91 -1.34 -11.13
CA VAL A 61 -1.37 -2.65 -10.82
C VAL A 61 -0.20 -2.55 -9.86
N ILE A 62 0.70 -1.57 -10.06
CA ILE A 62 1.81 -1.31 -9.16
C ILE A 62 1.27 -0.88 -7.79
N TYR A 63 0.34 0.07 -7.73
CA TYR A 63 -0.24 0.53 -6.48
C TYR A 63 -0.90 -0.61 -5.68
N LEU A 64 -1.62 -1.50 -6.37
CA LEU A 64 -2.34 -2.61 -5.73
C LEU A 64 -1.42 -3.77 -5.32
N LEU A 65 -0.46 -4.14 -6.18
CA LEU A 65 0.36 -5.34 -5.97
C LEU A 65 1.68 -5.08 -5.27
N LEU A 66 2.27 -3.88 -5.41
CA LEU A 66 3.57 -3.58 -4.83
C LEU A 66 3.57 -3.73 -3.30
N PRO A 67 2.58 -3.23 -2.53
CA PRO A 67 2.60 -3.40 -1.08
C PRO A 67 2.51 -4.89 -0.67
N PRO A 68 1.54 -5.71 -1.14
CA PRO A 68 1.53 -7.14 -0.84
C PRO A 68 2.82 -7.88 -1.22
N ILE A 69 3.42 -7.55 -2.37
CA ILE A 69 4.69 -8.15 -2.82
C ILE A 69 5.83 -7.78 -1.87
N VAL A 70 5.96 -6.51 -1.47
CA VAL A 70 6.99 -6.06 -0.53
C VAL A 70 6.83 -6.77 0.82
N PHE A 71 5.61 -6.91 1.31
CA PHE A 71 5.35 -7.66 2.54
C PHE A 71 5.70 -9.14 2.40
N CYS A 72 5.35 -9.80 1.28
CA CYS A 72 5.78 -11.17 1.00
C CYS A 72 7.31 -11.34 1.05
N VAL A 73 8.05 -10.43 0.41
CA VAL A 73 9.53 -10.43 0.40
C VAL A 73 10.07 -10.26 1.82
N LEU A 74 9.47 -9.36 2.62
CA LEU A 74 9.83 -9.17 4.02
C LEU A 74 9.59 -10.44 4.86
N GLY A 75 8.42 -11.06 4.73
CA GLY A 75 8.09 -12.33 5.40
C GLY A 75 9.05 -13.45 5.01
N TYR A 76 9.41 -13.54 3.72
CA TYR A 76 10.41 -14.50 3.25
C TYR A 76 11.79 -14.23 3.85
N ALA A 77 12.25 -12.97 3.89
CA ALA A 77 13.53 -12.59 4.46
C ALA A 77 13.62 -12.92 5.95
N ILE A 78 12.58 -12.58 6.73
CA ILE A 78 12.49 -12.85 8.16
C ILE A 78 12.47 -14.37 8.45
N SER A 79 11.85 -15.17 7.58
CA SER A 79 11.75 -16.62 7.74
C SER A 79 13.09 -17.38 7.68
N LYS A 80 14.16 -16.72 7.18
CA LYS A 80 15.52 -17.26 7.17
C LYS A 80 16.06 -17.48 8.60
N GLY A 81 15.65 -16.63 9.55
CA GLY A 81 16.03 -16.74 10.95
C GLY A 81 15.02 -17.49 11.83
N ARG A 82 15.24 -17.43 13.14
CA ARG A 82 14.24 -17.73 14.18
C ARG A 82 13.94 -16.43 14.95
N PRO A 83 13.22 -15.48 14.34
CA PRO A 83 12.98 -14.19 14.95
C PRO A 83 12.11 -14.35 16.21
N LYS A 84 12.37 -13.53 17.23
CA LYS A 84 11.46 -13.40 18.37
C LYS A 84 10.18 -12.72 17.91
N ALA A 85 9.04 -13.08 18.51
CA ALA A 85 7.74 -12.47 18.17
C ALA A 85 7.76 -10.94 18.27
N SER A 86 8.47 -10.37 19.25
CA SER A 86 8.64 -8.92 19.40
C SER A 86 9.39 -8.28 18.24
N THR A 87 10.39 -8.97 17.67
CA THR A 87 11.11 -8.50 16.49
C THR A 87 10.21 -8.48 15.25
N VAL A 88 9.40 -9.52 15.07
CA VAL A 88 8.43 -9.62 13.96
C VAL A 88 7.40 -8.50 14.04
N ALA A 89 6.84 -8.26 15.23
CA ALA A 89 5.87 -7.18 15.46
C ALA A 89 6.45 -5.80 15.12
N ARG A 90 7.71 -5.53 15.51
CA ARG A 90 8.40 -4.28 15.15
C ARG A 90 8.55 -4.12 13.63
N TYR A 91 8.95 -5.19 12.93
CA TYR A 91 9.06 -5.13 11.47
C TYR A 91 7.72 -4.88 10.78
N ILE A 92 6.65 -5.52 11.25
CA ILE A 92 5.30 -5.28 10.72
C ILE A 92 4.90 -3.82 10.96
N LEU A 93 5.08 -3.30 12.18
CA LEU A 93 4.74 -1.91 12.51
C LEU A 93 5.49 -0.92 11.63
N ILE A 94 6.80 -1.11 11.46
CA ILE A 94 7.63 -0.26 10.61
C ILE A 94 7.19 -0.37 9.15
N ALA A 95 6.95 -1.58 8.64
CA ALA A 95 6.53 -1.80 7.26
C ALA A 95 5.18 -1.15 6.96
N VAL A 96 4.19 -1.30 7.85
CA VAL A 96 2.87 -0.65 7.73
C VAL A 96 3.00 0.86 7.79
N SER A 97 3.77 1.38 8.75
CA SER A 97 3.98 2.83 8.89
C SER A 97 4.66 3.42 7.65
N LEU A 98 5.69 2.75 7.13
CA LEU A 98 6.40 3.18 5.93
C LEU A 98 5.51 3.09 4.69
N HIS A 99 4.72 2.02 4.55
CA HIS A 99 3.74 1.87 3.48
C HIS A 99 2.74 3.03 3.48
N TRP A 100 2.09 3.30 4.61
CA TRP A 100 1.11 4.38 4.71
C TRP A 100 1.74 5.74 4.48
N PHE A 101 2.93 5.99 5.04
CA PHE A 101 3.65 7.24 4.82
C PHE A 101 4.00 7.42 3.34
N LEU A 102 4.56 6.42 2.68
CA LEU A 102 4.89 6.49 1.25
C LEU A 102 3.63 6.63 0.38
N ALA A 103 2.54 5.95 0.71
CA ALA A 103 1.28 6.10 0.00
C ALA A 103 0.73 7.53 0.15
N PHE A 104 0.80 8.10 1.36
CA PHE A 104 0.45 9.50 1.59
C PHE A 104 1.34 10.45 0.78
N LEU A 105 2.66 10.27 0.81
CA LEU A 105 3.59 11.10 0.04
C LEU A 105 3.35 10.98 -1.47
N GLY A 106 3.18 9.75 -1.97
CA GLY A 106 2.96 9.48 -3.39
C GLY A 106 1.71 10.18 -3.91
N VAL A 107 0.58 9.93 -3.24
CA VAL A 107 -0.72 10.48 -3.65
C VAL A 107 -0.80 11.99 -3.43
N ARG A 108 -0.23 12.54 -2.34
CA ARG A 108 -0.45 13.95 -1.95
C ARG A 108 0.68 14.91 -2.31
N LEU A 109 1.93 14.47 -2.27
CA LEU A 109 3.08 15.33 -2.60
C LEU A 109 3.51 15.14 -4.04
N PHE A 110 3.65 13.90 -4.48
CA PHE A 110 4.16 13.60 -5.82
C PHE A 110 3.08 13.47 -6.90
N HIS A 111 1.80 13.33 -6.52
CA HIS A 111 0.66 13.18 -7.43
C HIS A 111 0.88 12.05 -8.46
N VAL A 112 1.40 10.93 -7.97
CA VAL A 112 1.63 9.70 -8.75
C VAL A 112 0.48 8.73 -8.53
#